data_AF-Q26082-F1
#
_entry.id   AF-Q26082-F1
#
_cell.length_a   1.000
_cell.length_b   1.000
_cell.length_c   1.000
_cell.angle_alpha   90.00
_cell.angle_beta   90.00
_cell.angle_gamma   90.00
#
_symmetry.space_group_name_H-M   'P 1'
#
loop_
_entity.id
_entity.type
_entity.pdbx_description
1 polymer ?
#
loop_
_entity_poly.entity_id
_entity_poly.type
_entity_poly.pdbx_seq_one_letter_code
_entity_poly.pdbx_strand_id
1 'polypeptide(L)' 'PNSVQKRRGRQTYSRHQTLELEKEFQFNHYLTRRRRIEIAHNLCLSERQI' A
#
# COMPACT_ATOMS: atom_id res chain seq x y z
N PRO A 1 28.30 7.90 -4.12
CA PRO A 1 27.67 7.11 -5.20
C PRO A 1 26.14 7.32 -5.21
N ASN A 2 25.71 8.24 -6.07
CA ASN A 2 24.36 8.59 -6.50
C ASN A 2 23.19 7.79 -5.88
N SER A 3 22.52 8.43 -4.92
CA SER A 3 21.10 8.19 -4.64
C SER A 3 20.31 8.57 -5.90
N VAL A 4 20.00 7.58 -6.72
CA VAL A 4 19.10 7.72 -7.86
C VAL A 4 17.75 8.19 -7.30
N GLN A 5 17.54 9.51 -7.31
CA GLN A 5 16.22 10.12 -7.18
C GLN A 5 15.40 9.62 -8.37
N LYS A 6 14.78 8.44 -8.21
CA LYS A 6 13.74 7.98 -9.13
C LYS A 6 12.68 9.06 -9.15
N ARG A 7 12.60 9.78 -10.27
CA ARG A 7 11.53 10.70 -10.60
C ARG A 7 10.21 10.07 -10.17
N ARG A 8 9.35 10.84 -9.50
CA ARG A 8 8.02 10.42 -9.00
C ARG A 8 7.09 10.05 -10.17
N GLY A 9 7.39 8.97 -10.86
CA GLY A 9 6.44 8.28 -11.73
C GLY A 9 5.41 7.56 -10.86
N ARG A 10 4.21 7.36 -11.39
CA ARG A 10 3.19 6.54 -10.73
C ARG A 10 3.80 5.17 -10.43
N GLN A 11 3.96 4.84 -9.15
CA GLN A 11 4.41 3.51 -8.75
C GLN A 11 3.22 2.56 -8.89
N THR A 12 3.39 1.52 -9.69
CA THR A 12 2.41 0.45 -9.83
C THR A 12 2.51 -0.49 -8.64
N TYR A 13 1.37 -0.90 -8.09
CA TYR A 13 1.34 -1.95 -7.08
C TYR A 13 1.70 -3.30 -7.68
N SER A 14 2.39 -4.14 -6.90
CA SER A 14 2.64 -5.53 -7.29
C SER A 14 1.32 -6.33 -7.27
N ARG A 15 1.30 -7.48 -7.96
CA ARG A 15 0.15 -8.39 -7.94
C ARG A 15 -0.25 -8.80 -6.52
N HIS A 16 0.73 -8.98 -5.63
CA HIS A 16 0.49 -9.31 -4.23
C HIS A 16 -0.16 -8.14 -3.48
N GLN A 17 0.36 -6.92 -3.65
CA GLN A 17 -0.20 -5.72 -3.02
C GLN A 17 -1.66 -5.49 -3.44
N THR A 18 -1.97 -5.60 -4.73
CA THR A 18 -3.35 -5.48 -5.23
C THR A 18 -4.27 -6.53 -4.62
N LEU A 19 -3.84 -7.79 -4.61
CA LEU A 19 -4.64 -8.90 -4.10
C LEU A 19 -4.96 -8.75 -2.60
N GLU A 20 -4.00 -8.31 -1.78
CA GLU A 20 -4.25 -8.08 -0.36
C GLU A 20 -5.16 -6.86 -0.12
N LEU A 21 -5.01 -5.78 -0.89
CA LEU A 21 -5.93 -4.63 -0.83
C LEU A 21 -7.37 -5.01 -1.23
N GLU A 22 -7.54 -5.83 -2.27
CA GLU A 22 -8.84 -6.34 -2.70
C GLU A 22 -9.50 -7.23 -1.63
N LYS A 23 -8.73 -8.12 -1.00
CA LYS A 23 -9.20 -8.95 0.13
C LYS A 23 -9.67 -8.10 1.30
N GLU A 24 -8.89 -7.09 1.69
CA GLU A 24 -9.26 -6.20 2.79
C GLU A 24 -10.53 -5.42 2.46
N PHE A 25 -10.69 -4.93 1.22
CA PHE A 25 -11.91 -4.26 0.80
C PHE A 25 -13.13 -5.18 0.84
N GLN A 26 -13.01 -6.43 0.39
CA GLN A 26 -14.08 -7.42 0.49
C GLN A 26 -14.46 -7.75 1.93
N PHE A 27 -13.49 -7.75 2.85
CA PHE A 27 -13.75 -7.94 4.28
C PHE A 27 -14.42 -6.73 4.92
N ASN A 28 -13.95 -5.52 4.60
CA ASN A 28 -14.52 -4.27 5.07
C ASN A 28 -14.21 -3.12 4.11
N HIS A 29 -15.26 -2.50 3.58
CA HIS A 29 -15.14 -1.39 2.63
C HIS A 29 -14.54 -0.11 3.26
N TYR A 30 -14.48 -0.04 4.61
CA TYR A 30 -13.95 1.11 5.35
C TYR A 30 -12.91 0.70 6.39
N LEU A 31 -11.70 1.25 6.26
CA LEU A 31 -10.59 0.95 7.17
C LEU A 31 -10.56 1.88 8.38
N THR A 32 -10.39 1.30 9.56
CA THR A 32 -9.98 2.05 10.76
C THR A 32 -8.52 2.50 10.63
N ARG A 33 -8.13 3.51 11.43
CA ARG A 33 -6.72 3.97 11.46
C ARG A 33 -5.75 2.82 11.78
N ARG A 34 -6.09 1.98 12.77
CA ARG A 34 -5.25 0.85 13.17
C ARG A 34 -5.03 -0.13 12.01
N ARG A 35 -6.11 -0.49 11.31
CA ARG A 35 -6.02 -1.44 10.20
C ARG A 35 -5.22 -0.87 9.03
N ARG A 36 -5.37 0.43 8.74
CA ARG A 36 -4.58 1.14 7.72
C ARG A 36 -3.08 1.04 7.99
N ILE A 37 -2.65 1.23 9.24
CA ILE A 37 -1.25 1.11 9.66
C ILE A 37 -0.74 -0.32 9.48
N GLU A 38 -1.52 -1.33 9.89
CA GLU A 38 -1.15 -2.74 9.76
C GLU A 38 -0.96 -3.15 8.29
N ILE A 39 -1.90 -2.79 7.41
CA ILE A 39 -1.81 -3.10 5.98
C ILE A 39 -0.63 -2.36 5.33
N ALA A 40 -0.43 -1.08 5.65
CA ALA A 40 0.68 -0.28 5.14
C ALA A 40 2.02 -0.95 5.43
N HIS A 41 2.23 -1.37 6.68
CA HIS A 41 3.46 -2.04 7.10
C HIS A 41 3.65 -3.39 6.39
N ASN A 42 2.59 -4.21 6.29
CA ASN A 42 2.67 -5.53 5.65
C ASN A 42 2.96 -5.45 4.15
N LEU A 43 2.45 -4.42 3.47
CA LEU A 43 2.61 -4.25 2.02
C LEU A 43 3.81 -3.38 1.64
N CYS A 44 4.59 -2.89 2.61
CA CYS A 44 5.65 -1.91 2.40
C CYS A 44 5.14 -0.66 1.65
N LEU A 45 3.96 -0.18 2.02
CA LEU A 45 3.31 1.03 1.50
C LEU A 45 3.20 2.08 2.61
N SER A 46 2.96 3.34 2.24
CA SER A 46 2.64 4.40 3.21
C SER A 46 1.16 4.36 3.61
N GLU A 47 0.81 4.84 4.82
CA GLU A 47 -0.59 4.99 5.24
C GLU A 47 -1.44 5.78 4.23
N ARG A 48 -0.83 6.72 3.50
CA ARG A 48 -1.51 7.52 2.47
C ARG A 48 -1.86 6.70 1.21
N GLN A 49 -1.15 5.60 0.97
CA GLN A 49 -1.41 4.69 -0.16
C GLN A 49 -2.48 3.63 0.16
N ILE A 50 -2.89 3.52 1.44
CA ILE A 50 -3.92 2.61 1.95
C ILE A 50 -5.25 3.34 2.18
#